data_AF-A0A1J5EY01-F1
#
_entry.id   AF-A0A1J5EY01-F1
#
_cell.length_a   1.000
_cell.length_b   1.000
_cell.length_c   1.000
_cell.angle_alpha   90.00
_cell.angle_beta   90.00
_cell.angle_gamma   90.00
#
_symmetry.space_group_name_H-M   'P 1'
#
loop_
_entity.id
_entity.type
_entity.pdbx_description
1 polymer ?
#
loop_
_entity_poly.entity_id
_entity_poly.type
_entity_poly.pdbx_seq_one_letter_code
_entity_poly.pdbx_strand_id
1 'polypeptide(L)'
;MKKSYNPAHIHSILLSMFHSIRNTSGFTLIELMVVMTIIGILFAGSYVPYDYYSRLSRIRMTTEKIHQTIENAKLLSQNGQLFPGTTKNANVGLLFEKGSHTINMFTFLPGTHTFSENTHAKIIRTISLEDGVNINTLPKNSILIEFTAPRGDMEIYTSPTETGSTFDLGIGWKTATTGTMYRTIKIEK
;
A
#
# COMPACT_ATOMS: atom_id res chain seq x y z
N MET A 1 -50.92 35.98 -0.59
CA MET A 1 -51.81 35.06 -1.34
C MET A 1 -51.34 33.63 -1.10
N LYS A 2 -52.08 32.82 -0.31
CA LYS A 2 -51.78 31.40 -0.09
C LYS A 2 -52.31 30.60 -1.29
N LYS A 3 -51.43 29.89 -2.01
CA LYS A 3 -51.84 28.89 -3.01
C LYS A 3 -52.39 27.67 -2.28
N SER A 4 -53.70 27.45 -2.40
CA SER A 4 -54.39 26.25 -1.91
C SER A 4 -53.94 25.04 -2.73
N TYR A 5 -53.30 24.07 -2.08
CA TYR A 5 -52.85 22.83 -2.71
C TYR A 5 -54.05 21.87 -2.82
N ASN A 6 -54.44 21.52 -4.04
CA ASN A 6 -55.55 20.60 -4.30
C ASN A 6 -54.99 19.18 -4.53
N PRO A 7 -55.17 18.24 -3.59
CA PRO A 7 -54.58 16.89 -3.66
C PRO A 7 -55.20 16.00 -4.76
N ALA A 8 -56.31 16.41 -5.38
CA ALA A 8 -56.98 15.62 -6.42
C ALA A 8 -56.18 15.51 -7.74
N HIS A 9 -55.27 16.44 -8.02
CA HIS A 9 -54.54 16.47 -9.30
C HIS A 9 -53.32 15.54 -9.34
N ILE A 10 -52.78 15.15 -8.18
CA ILE A 10 -51.62 14.24 -8.10
C ILE A 10 -52.08 12.79 -8.25
N HIS A 11 -53.29 12.48 -7.79
CA HIS A 11 -53.85 11.15 -7.97
C HIS A 11 -54.16 10.82 -9.43
N SER A 12 -54.55 11.79 -10.27
CA SER A 12 -54.85 11.51 -11.68
C SER A 12 -53.59 11.28 -12.54
N ILE A 13 -52.46 11.89 -12.18
CA ILE A 13 -51.19 11.75 -12.91
C ILE A 13 -50.47 10.44 -12.52
N LEU A 14 -50.56 10.06 -11.25
CA LEU A 14 -49.97 8.81 -10.75
C LEU A 14 -50.76 7.58 -11.23
N LEU A 15 -52.08 7.71 -11.45
CA LEU A 15 -52.90 6.65 -12.02
C LEU A 15 -52.74 6.48 -13.55
N SER A 16 -52.40 7.56 -14.28
CA SER A 16 -52.26 7.49 -15.75
C SER A 16 -50.88 6.99 -16.20
N MET A 17 -49.83 7.18 -15.40
CA MET A 17 -48.49 6.63 -15.71
C MET A 17 -48.38 5.10 -15.60
N PHE A 18 -49.30 4.44 -14.89
CA PHE A 18 -49.35 2.97 -14.82
C PHE A 18 -50.31 2.31 -15.82
N HIS A 19 -51.02 3.10 -16.64
CA HIS A 19 -52.11 2.57 -17.49
C HIS A 19 -51.68 2.08 -18.88
N SER A 20 -50.38 1.99 -19.16
CA SER A 20 -49.86 1.52 -20.45
C SER A 20 -49.03 0.23 -20.33
N ILE A 21 -49.61 -0.80 -19.71
CA ILE A 21 -49.17 -2.19 -19.87
C ILE A 21 -50.40 -3.06 -20.11
N ARG A 22 -51.08 -2.85 -21.25
CA ARG A 22 -52.15 -3.76 -21.67
C ARG A 22 -52.19 -3.88 -23.19
N ASN A 23 -51.14 -4.48 -23.74
CA ASN A 23 -51.23 -5.30 -24.94
C ASN A 23 -50.94 -6.74 -24.51
N THR A 24 -52.00 -7.44 -24.11
CA THR A 24 -51.95 -8.83 -23.64
C THR A 24 -51.89 -9.78 -24.82
N SER A 25 -50.70 -10.04 -25.33
CA SER A 25 -50.33 -11.42 -25.66
C SER A 25 -50.00 -12.08 -24.32
N GLY A 26 -50.81 -13.03 -23.87
CA GLY A 26 -50.55 -13.74 -22.62
C GLY A 26 -49.18 -14.40 -22.69
N PHE A 27 -48.28 -14.04 -21.77
CA PHE A 27 -46.98 -14.68 -21.65
C PHE A 27 -47.21 -16.18 -21.46
N THR A 28 -46.78 -16.98 -22.42
CA THR A 28 -47.08 -18.40 -22.38
C THR A 28 -46.22 -19.05 -21.29
N LEU A 29 -46.75 -20.08 -20.62
CA LEU A 29 -45.99 -20.81 -19.60
C LEU A 29 -44.66 -21.34 -20.17
N ILE A 30 -44.69 -21.76 -21.44
CA ILE A 30 -43.49 -22.23 -22.15
C ILE A 30 -42.45 -21.12 -22.32
N GLU A 31 -42.86 -19.88 -22.58
CA GLU A 31 -41.96 -18.73 -22.71
C GLU A 31 -41.23 -18.44 -21.39
N LEU A 32 -41.93 -18.55 -20.26
CA LEU A 32 -41.31 -18.43 -18.94
C LEU A 32 -40.32 -19.56 -18.65
N MET A 33 -40.66 -20.79 -19.02
CA MET A 33 -39.78 -21.94 -18.86
C MET A 33 -38.50 -21.80 -19.69
N VAL A 34 -38.62 -21.33 -20.93
CA VAL A 34 -37.46 -21.11 -21.81
C VAL A 34 -36.54 -20.03 -21.23
N VAL A 35 -37.08 -18.91 -20.75
CA VAL A 35 -36.28 -17.83 -20.13
C VAL A 35 -35.54 -18.34 -18.89
N MET A 36 -36.23 -19.04 -17.98
CA MET A 36 -35.60 -19.61 -16.78
C MET A 36 -34.51 -20.64 -17.12
N THR A 37 -34.72 -21.41 -18.19
CA THR A 37 -33.72 -22.37 -18.68
C THR A 37 -32.48 -21.65 -19.22
N ILE A 38 -32.65 -20.61 -20.04
CA ILE A 38 -31.55 -19.81 -20.57
C ILE A 38 -30.77 -19.14 -19.42
N ILE A 39 -31.48 -18.55 -18.45
CA ILE A 39 -30.86 -17.95 -17.26
C ILE A 39 -30.03 -19.01 -16.50
N GLY A 40 -30.58 -20.20 -16.27
CA GLY A 40 -29.87 -21.30 -15.61
C GLY A 40 -28.59 -21.72 -16.33
N ILE A 41 -28.62 -21.81 -17.66
CA ILE A 41 -27.44 -22.13 -18.49
C ILE A 41 -26.39 -21.00 -18.38
N LEU A 42 -26.80 -19.74 -18.42
CA LEU A 42 -25.88 -18.60 -18.31
C LEU A 42 -25.19 -18.56 -16.94
N PHE A 43 -25.94 -18.75 -15.86
CA PHE A 43 -25.37 -18.79 -14.50
C PHE A 43 -24.33 -19.92 -14.34
N ALA A 44 -24.60 -21.10 -14.91
CA ALA A 44 -23.67 -22.23 -14.87
C ALA A 44 -22.36 -21.93 -15.63
N GLY A 45 -22.44 -21.25 -16.78
CA GLY A 45 -21.27 -20.91 -17.59
C GLY A 45 -20.38 -19.80 -17.02
N SER A 46 -20.96 -18.83 -16.30
CA SER A 46 -20.22 -17.64 -15.84
C SER A 46 -19.34 -17.86 -14.59
N TYR A 47 -19.56 -18.92 -13.81
CA TYR A 47 -18.86 -19.12 -12.53
C TYR A 47 -17.39 -19.52 -12.69
N VAL A 48 -17.08 -20.40 -13.64
CA VAL A 48 -15.72 -20.97 -13.83
C VAL A 48 -14.64 -19.93 -14.14
N PRO A 49 -14.81 -18.99 -15.09
CA PRO A 49 -13.75 -18.02 -15.38
C PRO A 49 -13.47 -17.08 -14.20
N TYR A 50 -14.49 -16.74 -13.39
CA TYR A 50 -14.37 -15.75 -12.32
C TYR A 50 -13.33 -16.16 -11.26
N ASP A 51 -13.39 -17.41 -10.78
CA ASP A 51 -12.48 -17.92 -9.75
C ASP A 51 -11.01 -17.84 -10.22
N TYR A 52 -10.72 -18.28 -11.45
CA TYR A 52 -9.38 -18.21 -12.03
C TYR A 52 -8.84 -16.77 -12.09
N TYR A 53 -9.62 -15.83 -12.62
CA TYR A 53 -9.19 -14.43 -12.75
C TYR A 53 -9.00 -13.77 -11.38
N SER A 54 -9.85 -14.11 -10.40
CA SER A 54 -9.71 -13.60 -9.03
C SER A 54 -8.40 -14.06 -8.38
N ARG A 55 -8.05 -15.35 -8.51
CA ARG A 55 -6.79 -15.91 -8.00
C ARG A 55 -5.57 -15.27 -8.69
N LEU A 56 -5.64 -15.10 -10.00
CA LEU A 56 -4.57 -14.44 -10.77
C LEU A 56 -4.38 -12.98 -10.34
N SER A 57 -5.47 -12.26 -10.09
CA SER A 57 -5.44 -10.88 -9.59
C SER A 57 -4.76 -10.80 -8.21
N ARG A 58 -5.13 -11.70 -7.28
CA ARG A 58 -4.50 -11.78 -5.95
C ARG A 58 -2.99 -12.06 -6.02
N ILE A 59 -2.56 -12.94 -6.91
CA ILE A 59 -1.13 -13.21 -7.14
C ILE A 59 -0.44 -11.94 -7.64
N ARG A 60 -1.01 -11.23 -8.63
CA ARG A 60 -0.44 -9.98 -9.16
C ARG A 60 -0.32 -8.90 -8.10
N MET A 61 -1.37 -8.69 -7.30
CA MET A 61 -1.36 -7.74 -6.19
C MET A 61 -0.31 -8.10 -5.13
N THR A 62 -0.15 -9.39 -4.83
CA THR A 62 0.88 -9.86 -3.91
C THR A 62 2.27 -9.59 -4.46
N THR A 63 2.53 -9.89 -5.74
CA THR A 63 3.81 -9.60 -6.40
C THR A 63 4.15 -8.11 -6.34
N GLU A 64 3.17 -7.24 -6.61
CA GLU A 64 3.35 -5.79 -6.54
C GLU A 64 3.63 -5.33 -5.10
N LYS A 65 2.87 -5.81 -4.11
CA LYS A 65 3.13 -5.54 -2.68
C LYS A 65 4.54 -5.96 -2.27
N ILE A 66 5.04 -7.09 -2.77
CA ILE A 66 6.41 -7.56 -2.52
C ILE A 66 7.43 -6.58 -3.10
N HIS A 67 7.27 -6.17 -4.37
CA HIS A 67 8.17 -5.19 -5.00
C HIS A 67 8.18 -3.87 -4.22
N GLN A 68 7.01 -3.33 -3.88
CA GLN A 68 6.89 -2.13 -3.07
C GLN A 68 7.54 -2.31 -1.70
N THR A 69 7.42 -3.47 -1.08
CA THR A 69 8.04 -3.77 0.21
C THR A 69 9.56 -3.80 0.11
N ILE A 70 10.11 -4.37 -0.95
CA ILE A 70 11.55 -4.40 -1.26
C ILE A 70 12.08 -2.97 -1.47
N GLU A 71 11.42 -2.16 -2.30
CA GLU A 71 11.82 -0.78 -2.52
C GLU A 71 11.70 0.07 -1.25
N ASN A 72 10.62 -0.11 -0.47
CA ASN A 72 10.47 0.57 0.82
C ASN A 72 11.59 0.17 1.81
N ALA A 73 11.94 -1.11 1.90
CA ALA A 73 13.02 -1.58 2.76
C ALA A 73 14.36 -0.94 2.36
N LYS A 74 14.65 -0.90 1.05
CA LYS A 74 15.83 -0.25 0.49
C LYS A 74 15.85 1.25 0.81
N LEU A 75 14.75 1.97 0.61
CA LEU A 75 14.64 3.39 0.91
C LEU A 75 14.82 3.68 2.40
N LEU A 76 14.21 2.87 3.28
CA LEU A 76 14.38 3.01 4.73
C LEU A 76 15.84 2.84 5.14
N SER A 77 16.53 1.86 4.55
CA SER A 77 17.96 1.65 4.76
C SER A 77 18.79 2.83 4.26
N GLN A 78 18.51 3.31 3.05
CA GLN A 78 19.25 4.42 2.43
C GLN A 78 19.05 5.76 3.15
N ASN A 79 17.86 5.99 3.70
CA ASN A 79 17.55 7.19 4.47
C ASN A 79 18.16 7.18 5.88
N GLY A 80 18.87 6.12 6.27
CA GLY A 80 19.50 6.02 7.59
C GLY A 80 18.49 5.83 8.71
N GLN A 81 17.50 4.94 8.51
CA GLN A 81 16.57 4.53 9.56
C GLN A 81 17.35 4.19 10.84
N LEU A 82 17.12 4.89 11.95
CA LEU A 82 17.84 4.62 13.19
C LEU A 82 17.40 3.29 13.80
N PHE A 83 18.35 2.53 14.35
CA PHE A 83 18.02 1.33 15.11
C PHE A 83 17.38 1.74 16.44
N PRO A 84 16.20 1.20 16.81
CA PRO A 84 15.46 1.63 17.99
C PRO A 84 16.31 1.59 19.27
N GLY A 85 16.41 2.72 19.96
CA GLY A 85 17.21 2.85 21.18
C GLY A 85 18.69 3.18 20.96
N THR A 86 19.11 3.48 19.72
CA THR A 86 20.49 3.87 19.40
C THR A 86 20.54 5.06 18.45
N THR A 87 21.72 5.67 18.31
CA THR A 87 22.00 6.73 17.32
C THR A 87 22.59 6.19 16.01
N LYS A 88 22.68 4.86 15.86
CA LYS A 88 23.27 4.22 14.68
C LYS A 88 22.22 3.98 13.62
N ASN A 89 22.58 4.22 12.35
CA ASN A 89 21.79 3.78 11.21
C ASN A 89 21.61 2.27 11.27
N ALA A 90 20.39 1.80 11.06
CA ALA A 90 20.02 0.41 10.98
C ALA A 90 20.02 -0.05 9.53
N ASN A 91 20.57 -1.23 9.31
CA ASN A 91 20.28 -1.97 8.10
C ASN A 91 18.82 -2.46 8.16
N VAL A 92 18.20 -2.64 6.99
CA VAL A 92 16.82 -3.09 6.88
C VAL A 92 16.77 -4.40 6.12
N GLY A 93 15.95 -5.34 6.58
CA GLY A 93 15.91 -6.69 6.01
C GLY A 93 14.51 -7.23 5.88
N LEU A 94 14.32 -8.10 4.90
CA LEU A 94 13.07 -8.80 4.62
C LEU A 94 13.29 -10.30 4.73
N LEU A 95 12.56 -10.95 5.65
CA LEU A 95 12.56 -12.39 5.80
C LEU A 95 11.38 -12.99 5.04
N PHE A 96 11.69 -13.86 4.10
CA PHE A 96 10.73 -14.69 3.40
C PHE A 96 10.86 -16.13 3.88
N GLU A 97 9.74 -16.74 4.24
CA GLU A 97 9.67 -18.12 4.71
C GLU A 97 8.79 -18.94 3.78
N LYS A 98 9.26 -20.14 3.44
CA LYS A 98 8.52 -21.04 2.55
C LYS A 98 7.23 -21.49 3.23
N GLY A 99 6.12 -21.39 2.50
CA GLY A 99 4.78 -21.70 3.00
C GLY A 99 4.16 -20.60 3.88
N SER A 100 4.90 -19.52 4.16
CA SER A 100 4.36 -18.41 4.95
C SER A 100 3.41 -17.53 4.12
N HIS A 101 2.46 -16.95 4.83
CA HIS A 101 1.49 -15.98 4.32
C HIS A 101 1.87 -14.54 4.66
N THR A 102 3.06 -14.34 5.23
CA THR A 102 3.54 -13.04 5.68
C THR A 102 5.02 -12.86 5.37
N ILE A 103 5.43 -11.62 5.18
CA ILE A 103 6.83 -11.21 5.07
C ILE A 103 7.12 -10.29 6.24
N ASN A 104 8.17 -10.61 7.01
CA ASN A 104 8.59 -9.79 8.14
C ASN A 104 9.74 -8.88 7.73
N MET A 105 9.60 -7.59 8.04
CA MET A 105 10.59 -6.56 7.84
C MET A 105 11.25 -6.22 9.17
N PHE A 106 12.57 -6.26 9.21
CA PHE A 106 13.38 -6.05 10.40
C PHE A 106 14.34 -4.89 10.19
N THR A 107 14.70 -4.26 11.30
CA THR A 107 15.88 -3.39 11.40
C THR A 107 16.94 -4.10 12.21
N PHE A 108 18.20 -3.93 11.86
CA PHE A 108 19.33 -4.52 12.58
C PHE A 108 20.54 -3.60 12.61
N LEU A 109 21.39 -3.83 13.61
CA LEU A 109 22.61 -3.05 13.78
C LEU A 109 23.63 -3.39 12.66
N PRO A 110 24.37 -2.40 12.14
CA PRO A 110 25.41 -2.66 11.16
C PRO A 110 26.48 -3.62 11.72
N GLY A 111 26.82 -4.65 10.95
CA GLY A 111 27.83 -5.66 11.31
C GLY A 111 27.30 -6.85 12.12
N THR A 112 26.00 -6.89 12.45
CA THR A 112 25.37 -8.08 13.04
C THR A 112 24.58 -8.84 11.99
N HIS A 113 24.98 -10.08 11.70
CA HIS A 113 24.24 -10.99 10.81
C HIS A 113 23.45 -12.06 11.59
N THR A 114 23.37 -11.93 12.92
CA THR A 114 22.71 -12.91 13.78
C THR A 114 21.28 -12.49 14.09
N PHE A 115 20.34 -13.34 13.67
CA PHE A 115 18.92 -13.21 13.94
C PHE A 115 18.59 -13.68 15.35
N SER A 116 18.78 -12.80 16.31
CA SER A 116 18.17 -12.94 17.63
C SER A 116 17.24 -11.76 17.82
N GLU A 117 15.93 -12.03 17.74
CA GLU A 117 14.89 -11.05 18.07
C GLU A 117 15.21 -10.41 19.43
N ASN A 118 15.00 -9.09 19.50
CA ASN A 118 15.14 -8.27 20.71
C ASN A 118 16.57 -7.95 21.18
N THR A 119 17.62 -8.46 20.52
CA THR A 119 19.01 -8.06 20.85
C THR A 119 19.65 -7.25 19.72
N HIS A 120 19.60 -7.76 18.49
CA HIS A 120 20.22 -7.11 17.33
C HIS A 120 19.26 -6.93 16.15
N ALA A 121 18.03 -7.44 16.26
CA ALA A 121 17.00 -7.33 15.25
C ALA A 121 15.65 -6.98 15.89
N LYS A 122 14.94 -6.02 15.29
CA LYS A 122 13.57 -5.65 15.69
C LYS A 122 12.65 -5.61 14.47
N ILE A 123 11.52 -6.30 14.58
CA ILE A 123 10.45 -6.24 13.57
C ILE A 123 9.90 -4.81 13.54
N ILE A 124 9.94 -4.20 12.37
CA ILE A 124 9.35 -2.89 12.12
C ILE A 124 8.00 -3.00 11.41
N ARG A 125 7.81 -4.06 10.60
CA ARG A 125 6.58 -4.26 9.85
C ARG A 125 6.39 -5.73 9.48
N THR A 126 5.15 -6.18 9.55
CA THR A 126 4.72 -7.46 8.96
C THR A 126 3.80 -7.15 7.78
N ILE A 127 4.06 -7.78 6.64
CA ILE A 127 3.31 -7.61 5.40
C ILE A 127 2.56 -8.90 5.13
N SER A 128 1.24 -8.87 5.21
CA SER A 128 0.39 -10.01 4.86
C SER A 128 0.18 -10.10 3.35
N LEU A 129 0.24 -11.32 2.82
CA LEU A 129 -0.07 -11.61 1.43
C LEU A 129 -1.61 -11.64 1.21
N GLU A 130 -2.04 -11.72 -0.06
CA GLU A 130 -3.48 -11.86 -0.37
C GLU A 130 -3.98 -13.27 -0.06
N ASP A 131 -5.23 -13.40 0.40
CA ASP A 131 -5.84 -14.69 0.75
C ASP A 131 -5.64 -15.78 -0.30
N GLY A 132 -5.07 -16.91 0.12
CA GLY A 132 -4.78 -18.06 -0.73
C GLY A 132 -3.46 -17.98 -1.50
N VAL A 133 -2.67 -16.92 -1.31
CA VAL A 133 -1.32 -16.78 -1.89
C VAL A 133 -0.25 -17.10 -0.85
N ASN A 134 0.61 -18.08 -1.15
CA ASN A 134 1.71 -18.49 -0.27
C ASN A 134 3.05 -18.48 -1.01
N ILE A 135 4.15 -18.36 -0.26
CA ILE A 135 5.50 -18.42 -0.80
C ILE A 135 5.88 -19.90 -1.02
N ASN A 136 5.64 -20.42 -2.23
CA ASN A 136 5.81 -21.86 -2.49
C ASN A 136 7.25 -22.27 -2.81
N THR A 137 8.01 -21.41 -3.49
CA THR A 137 9.36 -21.72 -3.99
C THR A 137 10.36 -20.71 -3.45
N LEU A 138 11.38 -21.22 -2.76
CA LEU A 138 12.54 -20.47 -2.30
C LEU A 138 13.80 -21.35 -2.46
N PRO A 139 15.00 -20.75 -2.62
CA PRO A 139 16.25 -21.52 -2.69
C PRO A 139 16.54 -22.33 -1.40
N LYS A 140 16.03 -21.87 -0.26
CA LYS A 140 16.12 -22.50 1.07
C LYS A 140 14.77 -22.36 1.78
N ASN A 141 14.60 -22.94 2.96
CA ASN A 141 13.37 -22.82 3.75
C ASN A 141 13.05 -21.37 4.12
N SER A 142 14.07 -20.51 4.23
CA SER A 142 13.93 -19.08 4.39
C SER A 142 15.03 -18.35 3.63
N ILE A 143 14.76 -17.10 3.25
CA ILE A 143 15.75 -16.19 2.67
C ILE A 143 15.60 -14.81 3.33
N LEU A 144 16.74 -14.22 3.67
CA LEU A 144 16.83 -12.81 4.04
C LEU A 144 17.35 -12.02 2.85
N ILE A 145 16.65 -10.94 2.53
CA ILE A 145 17.19 -9.86 1.70
C ILE A 145 17.58 -8.73 2.65
N GLU A 146 18.86 -8.41 2.74
CA GLU A 146 19.41 -7.33 3.57
C GLU A 146 19.76 -6.12 2.69
N PHE A 147 19.39 -4.94 3.17
CA PHE A 147 19.85 -3.65 2.68
C PHE A 147 20.71 -3.03 3.77
N THR A 148 21.95 -2.72 3.41
CA THR A 148 22.90 -2.07 4.30
C THR A 148 22.68 -0.57 4.27
N ALA A 149 22.57 0.05 5.45
CA ALA A 149 22.48 1.51 5.52
C ALA A 149 23.83 2.12 5.15
N PRO A 150 23.85 3.30 4.48
CA PRO A 150 25.08 4.05 4.35
C PRO A 150 25.62 4.29 5.76
N ARG A 151 26.94 4.12 5.92
CA ARG A 151 27.63 4.58 7.12
C ARG A 151 27.26 6.06 7.24
N GLY A 152 26.54 6.43 8.30
CA GLY A 152 26.11 7.80 8.56
C GLY A 152 27.26 8.75 8.89
N ASP A 153 28.46 8.42 8.40
CA ASP A 153 29.69 9.16 8.58
C ASP A 153 29.58 10.37 7.65
N MET A 154 29.25 11.51 8.24
CA MET A 154 29.27 12.81 7.55
C MET A 154 30.69 13.36 7.68
N GLU A 155 31.47 13.28 6.61
CA GLU A 155 32.78 13.93 6.56
C GLU A 155 32.62 15.38 6.09
N ILE A 156 32.77 16.32 7.02
CA ILE A 156 32.74 17.76 6.74
C ILE A 156 34.16 18.26 6.51
N TYR A 157 34.46 18.59 5.25
CA TYR A 157 35.73 19.21 4.86
C TYR A 157 35.62 20.73 5.01
N THR A 158 36.24 21.28 6.05
CA THR A 158 36.34 22.73 6.30
C THR A 158 37.75 23.24 5.97
N SER A 159 37.88 24.54 5.69
CA SER A 159 39.21 25.16 5.57
C SER A 159 40.01 24.94 6.87
N PRO A 160 41.34 24.69 6.81
CA PRO A 160 42.16 24.43 8.00
C PRO A 160 42.19 25.58 9.03
N THR A 161 41.66 26.75 8.67
CA THR A 161 41.54 27.92 9.55
C THR A 161 40.25 27.95 10.39
N GLU A 162 39.26 27.10 10.10
CA GLU A 162 37.98 27.05 10.83
C GLU A 162 38.02 25.99 11.94
N THR A 163 37.99 26.44 13.19
CA THR A 163 38.17 25.62 14.41
C THR A 163 36.86 25.34 15.17
N GLY A 164 35.71 25.72 14.60
CA GLY A 164 34.40 25.50 15.22
C GLY A 164 33.90 24.05 15.10
N SER A 165 33.24 23.55 16.15
CA SER A 165 32.49 22.27 16.13
C SER A 165 31.10 22.41 15.51
N THR A 166 30.66 23.63 15.22
CA THR A 166 29.37 23.93 14.63
C THR A 166 29.52 25.04 13.61
N PHE A 167 28.82 24.96 12.48
CA PHE A 167 28.67 26.08 11.57
C PHE A 167 27.20 26.31 11.21
N ASP A 168 26.87 27.57 10.98
CA ASP A 168 25.53 28.03 10.65
C ASP A 168 25.42 28.16 9.12
N LEU A 169 24.65 27.28 8.48
CA LEU A 169 24.34 27.37 7.05
C LEU A 169 23.12 28.27 6.84
N GLY A 170 23.36 29.46 6.29
CA GLY A 170 22.32 30.39 5.88
C GLY A 170 21.76 30.10 4.49
N ILE A 171 20.45 29.91 4.37
CA ILE A 171 19.76 29.71 3.09
C ILE A 171 18.71 30.83 2.93
N GLY A 172 18.80 31.60 1.84
CA GLY A 172 17.86 32.69 1.55
C GLY A 172 17.57 32.87 0.06
N TRP A 173 16.46 33.54 -0.25
CA TRP A 173 16.07 33.85 -1.63
C TRP A 173 16.93 34.99 -2.20
N LYS A 174 17.70 34.71 -3.26
CA LYS A 174 18.64 35.66 -3.90
C LYS A 174 19.66 36.21 -2.88
N THR A 175 19.78 37.53 -2.78
CA THR A 175 20.73 38.23 -1.90
C THR A 175 20.21 38.40 -0.47
N ALA A 176 19.08 37.78 -0.11
CA ALA A 176 18.53 37.87 1.24
C ALA A 176 19.40 37.08 2.22
N THR A 177 20.04 37.81 3.15
CA THR A 177 20.88 37.24 4.21
C THR A 177 20.22 37.30 5.59
N THR A 178 19.05 37.93 5.71
CA THR A 178 18.26 38.07 6.95
C THR A 178 16.76 38.17 6.64
N GLY A 179 15.91 38.06 7.67
CA GLY A 179 14.46 38.28 7.56
C GLY A 179 13.65 37.03 7.23
N THR A 180 12.36 37.21 6.90
CA THR A 180 11.39 36.11 6.74
C THR A 180 11.71 35.17 5.57
N MET A 181 12.50 35.64 4.59
CA MET A 181 12.94 34.89 3.41
C MET A 181 14.34 34.26 3.56
N TYR A 182 14.87 34.23 4.78
CA TYR A 182 16.15 33.61 5.13
C TYR A 182 15.98 32.65 6.31
N ARG A 183 16.69 31.53 6.31
CA ARG A 183 16.71 30.55 7.39
C ARG A 183 18.14 30.10 7.65
N THR A 184 18.46 29.91 8.91
CA THR A 184 19.75 29.36 9.35
C THR A 184 19.54 27.93 9.83
N ILE A 185 20.37 27.02 9.36
CA ILE A 185 20.45 25.65 9.82
C ILE A 185 21.77 25.49 10.56
N LYS A 186 21.72 25.04 11.81
CA LYS A 186 22.92 24.71 12.58
C LYS A 186 23.37 23.30 12.23
N ILE A 187 24.63 23.14 11.85
CA ILE A 187 25.24 21.85 11.52
C ILE A 187 26.39 21.62 12.48
N GLU A 188 26.37 20.49 13.19
CA GLU A 188 27.44 20.05 14.07
C GLU A 188 28.40 19.14 13.28
N LYS A 189 29.71 19.33 13.51
CA LYS A 189 30.80 18.60 12.87
C LYS A 189 31.15 17.32 13.61
#